data_AF-A0A3S5YGL8-F1
#
_entry.id   AF-A0A3S5YGL8-F1
#
_cell.length_a   1.000
_cell.length_b   1.000
_cell.length_c   1.000
_cell.angle_alpha   90.00
_cell.angle_beta   90.00
_cell.angle_gamma   90.00
#
_symmetry.space_group_name_H-M   'P 1'
#
loop_
_entity.id
_entity.type
_entity.pdbx_description
1 polymer ?
#
loop_
_entity_poly.entity_id
_entity_poly.type
_entity_poly.pdbx_seq_one_letter_code
_entity_poly.pdbx_strand_id
1 'polypeptide(L)'
;MKVATPAGSGWVDVCADNIMKYSDAELPDWAGWSLIDDDTSSDSQCNSEVIKKLQEAKPNDDAKVPLLTQVICKFPFEWDFSTFDARFSWVKNKTDQLPEPLTDDDYNEFREHIKSLCFFDKLPAEVQKELSGQIWHFEPRIFIMQIQKAERRLIFKSIKKINDFTVDDMRHGDMTKEQILAQGKMNKIDIWGRELKINFFNFDNTVDEHFGNMASMAKWTAWKGEYPPLIQIMIERFKNNEGGVLKHNLLNKAFSEHVTTVECVNKIKEFIRLLLADNGYKSFSINDLNVLNEKIRNNVKLPKFDNYDWFNGLGIAIHDTYSTQIYLDYIDVSDSKFKAEISFQIQDHFGLDVADVNGKGFENLPWFCSWFILQRYTEYGYMPFINEANFTMVIEG
;
A
#
# COMPACT_ATOMS: atom_id res chain seq x y z
N MET A 1 -20.20 -7.56 -1.35
CA MET A 1 -19.64 -6.39 -2.07
C MET A 1 -20.63 -5.94 -3.14
N LYS A 2 -20.97 -4.65 -3.23
CA LYS A 2 -21.80 -4.13 -4.34
C LYS A 2 -20.89 -3.84 -5.53
N VAL A 3 -21.24 -4.35 -6.71
CA VAL A 3 -20.43 -4.23 -7.94
C VAL A 3 -21.28 -3.60 -9.04
N ALA A 4 -20.71 -2.63 -9.75
CA ALA A 4 -21.32 -2.04 -10.93
C ALA A 4 -20.99 -2.89 -12.17
N THR A 5 -22.00 -3.15 -13.00
CA THR A 5 -21.86 -3.82 -14.30
C THR A 5 -22.50 -2.95 -15.38
N PRO A 6 -22.22 -3.20 -16.68
CA PRO A 6 -22.86 -2.46 -17.77
C PRO A 6 -24.40 -2.54 -17.76
N ALA A 7 -24.98 -3.53 -17.06
CA ALA A 7 -26.42 -3.74 -16.94
C ALA A 7 -27.04 -3.17 -15.64
N GLY A 8 -26.25 -2.56 -14.75
CA GLY A 8 -26.73 -1.98 -13.49
C GLY A 8 -25.79 -2.20 -12.30
N SER A 9 -26.34 -2.49 -11.13
CA SER A 9 -25.54 -2.85 -9.93
C SER A 9 -26.06 -4.12 -9.29
N GLY A 10 -25.17 -5.03 -8.93
CA GLY A 10 -25.48 -6.28 -8.23
C GLY A 10 -24.70 -6.42 -6.93
N TRP A 11 -25.09 -7.39 -6.10
CA TRP A 11 -24.34 -7.77 -4.91
C TRP A 11 -23.61 -9.08 -5.18
N VAL A 12 -22.29 -9.08 -4.97
CA VAL A 12 -21.44 -10.27 -5.00
C VAL A 12 -21.14 -10.67 -3.56
N ASP A 13 -21.41 -11.92 -3.22
CA ASP A 13 -20.93 -12.50 -1.98
C ASP A 13 -19.45 -12.90 -2.17
N VAL A 14 -18.56 -12.09 -1.61
CA VAL A 14 -17.10 -12.32 -1.65
C VAL A 14 -16.64 -13.36 -0.61
N CYS A 15 -17.57 -13.85 0.22
CA CYS A 15 -17.33 -14.91 1.18
C CYS A 15 -17.82 -16.28 0.70
N ALA A 16 -18.46 -16.38 -0.48
CA ALA A 16 -18.96 -17.63 -1.02
C ALA A 16 -17.81 -18.65 -1.23
N ASP A 17 -18.10 -19.93 -1.01
CA ASP A 17 -17.10 -21.01 -1.02
C ASP A 17 -16.41 -21.20 -2.38
N ASN A 18 -17.02 -20.72 -3.47
CA ASN A 18 -16.48 -20.78 -4.82
C ASN A 18 -15.61 -19.55 -5.18
N ILE A 19 -15.40 -18.62 -4.25
CA ILE A 19 -14.50 -17.49 -4.44
C ILE A 19 -13.11 -17.87 -3.93
N MET A 20 -12.16 -18.00 -4.85
CA MET A 20 -10.74 -18.17 -4.53
C MET A 20 -10.23 -16.89 -3.85
N LYS A 21 -9.64 -17.03 -2.67
CA LYS A 21 -9.04 -15.94 -1.91
C LYS A 21 -7.54 -16.08 -2.00
N TYR A 22 -6.88 -15.03 -2.49
CA TYR A 22 -5.44 -15.00 -2.62
C TYR A 22 -4.81 -13.97 -1.69
N SER A 23 -3.67 -14.32 -1.11
CA SER A 23 -2.79 -13.39 -0.40
C SER A 23 -1.65 -12.90 -1.30
N ASP A 24 -1.01 -11.79 -0.90
CA ASP A 24 0.16 -11.25 -1.60
C ASP A 24 1.39 -12.18 -1.54
N ALA A 25 1.34 -13.24 -0.71
CA ALA A 25 2.38 -14.28 -0.62
C ALA A 25 2.21 -15.39 -1.66
N GLU A 26 1.07 -15.44 -2.35
CA GLU A 26 0.78 -16.50 -3.30
C GLU A 26 1.28 -16.13 -4.69
N LEU A 27 1.56 -17.17 -5.48
CA LEU A 27 2.15 -17.06 -6.81
C LEU A 27 1.15 -17.56 -7.86
N PRO A 28 0.01 -16.86 -8.05
CA PRO A 28 -1.03 -17.35 -8.94
C PRO A 28 -0.66 -17.19 -10.42
N ASP A 29 -1.21 -18.09 -11.22
CA ASP A 29 -1.04 -18.14 -12.67
C ASP A 29 -1.47 -16.86 -13.38
N TRP A 30 -2.58 -16.27 -12.97
CA TRP A 30 -3.07 -14.99 -13.51
C TRP A 30 -2.14 -13.80 -13.23
N ALA A 31 -1.22 -13.92 -12.25
CA ALA A 31 -0.17 -12.92 -11.97
C ALA A 31 1.14 -13.21 -12.72
N GLY A 32 1.12 -14.14 -13.67
CA GLY A 32 2.24 -14.49 -14.53
C GLY A 32 3.12 -15.62 -14.00
N TRP A 33 2.79 -16.23 -12.85
CA TRP A 33 3.56 -17.34 -12.30
C TRP A 33 3.26 -18.65 -13.01
N SER A 34 4.25 -19.51 -13.15
CA SER A 34 4.06 -20.84 -13.72
C SER A 34 4.89 -21.87 -12.98
N LEU A 35 4.24 -22.96 -12.57
CA LEU A 35 4.88 -24.12 -11.99
C LEU A 35 5.10 -25.15 -13.10
N ILE A 36 6.35 -25.56 -13.30
CA ILE A 36 6.75 -26.43 -14.41
C ILE A 36 7.49 -27.64 -13.89
N ASP A 37 6.92 -28.83 -14.12
CA ASP A 37 7.47 -30.13 -13.74
C ASP A 37 7.34 -31.19 -14.85
N ASP A 38 7.20 -30.75 -16.11
CA ASP A 38 7.07 -31.64 -17.27
C ASP A 38 8.38 -32.31 -17.68
N ASP A 39 9.53 -31.77 -17.24
CA ASP A 39 10.84 -32.40 -17.43
C ASP A 39 11.18 -33.36 -16.27
N THR A 40 10.98 -34.65 -16.53
CA THR A 40 11.30 -35.73 -15.59
C THR A 40 12.70 -36.32 -15.81
N SER A 41 13.45 -35.79 -16.78
CA SER A 41 14.79 -36.26 -17.07
C SER A 41 15.78 -35.87 -15.98
N SER A 42 16.85 -36.66 -15.87
CA SER A 42 17.95 -36.41 -14.94
C SER A 42 19.15 -35.77 -15.61
N ASP A 43 19.03 -35.32 -16.86
CA ASP A 43 20.14 -34.91 -17.73
C ASP A 43 20.44 -33.40 -17.68
N SER A 44 19.71 -32.66 -16.84
CA SER A 44 19.86 -31.20 -16.69
C SER A 44 19.81 -30.41 -18.01
N GLN A 45 19.15 -30.93 -19.06
CA GLN A 45 19.03 -30.24 -20.36
C GLN A 45 17.84 -29.28 -20.43
N CYS A 46 16.99 -29.21 -19.39
CA CYS A 46 15.76 -28.42 -19.42
C CYS A 46 14.89 -28.78 -20.64
N ASN A 47 14.51 -30.06 -20.74
CA ASN A 47 13.74 -30.63 -21.84
C ASN A 47 12.26 -30.23 -21.84
N SER A 48 11.83 -29.36 -20.93
CA SER A 48 10.46 -28.86 -20.80
C SER A 48 9.95 -28.26 -22.11
N GLU A 49 8.85 -28.81 -22.63
CA GLU A 49 8.18 -28.29 -23.82
C GLU A 49 7.48 -26.95 -23.52
N VAL A 50 7.08 -26.75 -22.26
CA VAL A 50 6.51 -25.47 -21.80
C VAL A 50 7.58 -24.37 -21.85
N ILE A 51 8.77 -24.63 -21.31
CA ILE A 51 9.88 -23.65 -21.35
C ILE A 51 10.29 -23.34 -22.78
N LYS A 52 10.43 -24.35 -23.64
CA LYS A 52 10.79 -24.14 -25.06
C LYS A 52 9.77 -23.22 -25.76
N LYS A 53 8.46 -23.47 -25.57
CA LYS A 53 7.41 -22.59 -26.11
C LYS A 53 7.48 -21.16 -25.56
N LEU A 54 7.75 -21.01 -24.26
CA LEU A 54 7.93 -19.69 -23.65
C LEU A 54 9.14 -18.94 -24.19
N GLN A 55 10.23 -19.65 -24.53
CA GLN A 55 11.41 -19.07 -25.17
C GLN A 55 11.15 -18.67 -26.64
N GLU A 56 10.38 -19.46 -27.39
CA GLU A 56 10.01 -19.19 -28.78
C GLU A 56 9.02 -18.03 -28.92
N ALA A 57 8.16 -17.85 -27.91
CA ALA A 57 7.30 -16.69 -27.77
C ALA A 57 8.17 -15.46 -27.47
N LYS A 58 8.82 -14.92 -28.51
CA LYS A 58 9.63 -13.69 -28.41
C LYS A 58 8.86 -12.66 -27.59
N PRO A 59 9.45 -12.06 -26.53
CA PRO A 59 8.81 -10.93 -25.90
C PRO A 59 8.57 -9.86 -26.97
N ASN A 60 7.37 -9.27 -27.01
CA ASN A 60 7.26 -7.94 -27.62
C ASN A 60 8.30 -7.06 -26.91
N ASP A 61 8.99 -6.18 -27.63
CA ASP A 61 9.97 -5.26 -27.03
C ASP A 61 9.39 -4.41 -25.87
N ASP A 62 8.05 -4.34 -25.77
CA ASP A 62 7.29 -3.69 -24.69
C ASP A 62 6.99 -4.57 -23.46
N ALA A 63 7.40 -5.84 -23.43
CA ALA A 63 7.14 -6.74 -22.30
C ALA A 63 7.99 -6.34 -21.09
N LYS A 64 7.35 -5.71 -20.08
CA LYS A 64 7.99 -5.20 -18.85
C LYS A 64 8.62 -6.28 -17.95
N VAL A 65 8.36 -7.58 -18.18
CA VAL A 65 8.85 -8.69 -17.35
C VAL A 65 9.36 -9.80 -18.27
N PRO A 66 10.61 -10.27 -18.14
CA PRO A 66 11.12 -11.37 -18.96
C PRO A 66 10.33 -12.65 -18.67
N LEU A 67 9.84 -13.33 -19.72
CA LEU A 67 8.93 -14.49 -19.66
C LEU A 67 9.35 -15.62 -18.70
N LEU A 68 10.64 -15.74 -18.39
CA LEU A 68 11.18 -16.82 -17.55
C LEU A 68 11.38 -16.44 -16.07
N THR A 69 11.18 -15.16 -15.70
CA THR A 69 11.49 -14.67 -14.35
C THR A 69 10.45 -15.04 -13.29
N GLN A 70 9.25 -15.42 -13.71
CA GLN A 70 8.16 -15.88 -12.83
C GLN A 70 7.87 -17.38 -13.00
N VAL A 71 8.88 -18.14 -13.44
CA VAL A 71 8.74 -19.59 -13.61
C VAL A 71 9.44 -20.31 -12.47
N ILE A 72 8.75 -21.29 -11.90
CA ILE A 72 9.26 -22.18 -10.87
C ILE A 72 9.36 -23.57 -11.49
N CYS A 73 10.59 -24.02 -11.74
CA CYS A 73 10.85 -25.26 -12.47
C CYS A 73 11.39 -26.35 -11.57
N LYS A 74 10.99 -27.59 -11.80
CA LYS A 74 11.54 -28.74 -11.09
C LYS A 74 12.68 -29.37 -11.88
N PHE A 75 13.91 -29.30 -11.36
CA PHE A 75 15.10 -29.85 -12.02
C PHE A 75 16.05 -30.55 -11.04
N PRO A 76 16.90 -31.47 -11.53
CA PRO A 76 17.92 -32.12 -10.70
C PRO A 76 18.77 -31.14 -9.89
N PHE A 77 19.05 -31.48 -8.63
CA PHE A 77 19.88 -30.65 -7.77
C PHE A 77 21.35 -30.65 -8.20
N GLU A 78 21.90 -29.46 -8.49
CA GLU A 78 23.16 -29.37 -9.21
C GLU A 78 24.41 -29.63 -8.36
N TRP A 79 24.27 -29.52 -7.04
CA TRP A 79 25.41 -29.54 -6.11
C TRP A 79 25.66 -30.91 -5.48
N ASP A 80 24.92 -31.94 -5.92
CA ASP A 80 25.17 -33.34 -5.63
C ASP A 80 26.05 -33.96 -6.72
N PHE A 81 27.29 -34.29 -6.35
CA PHE A 81 28.25 -34.90 -7.26
C PHE A 81 27.89 -36.35 -7.63
N SER A 82 27.12 -37.06 -6.80
CA SER A 82 26.74 -38.45 -7.06
C SER A 82 25.87 -38.60 -8.33
N THR A 83 25.20 -37.52 -8.73
CA THR A 83 24.34 -37.47 -9.93
C THR A 83 25.05 -36.91 -11.15
N PHE A 84 26.35 -36.57 -11.07
CA PHE A 84 27.09 -35.87 -12.12
C PHE A 84 26.99 -36.56 -13.48
N ASP A 85 27.30 -37.86 -13.56
CA ASP A 85 27.29 -38.57 -14.85
C ASP A 85 25.88 -38.71 -15.43
N ALA A 86 24.86 -38.86 -14.57
CA ALA A 86 23.46 -38.89 -15.01
C ALA A 86 23.03 -37.54 -15.62
N ARG A 87 23.53 -36.44 -15.06
CA ARG A 87 23.28 -35.07 -15.55
C ARG A 87 24.07 -34.74 -16.81
N PHE A 88 25.36 -35.06 -16.87
CA PHE A 88 26.22 -34.46 -17.89
C PHE A 88 26.77 -35.43 -18.92
N SER A 89 26.55 -36.75 -18.83
CA SER A 89 27.13 -37.69 -19.79
C SER A 89 26.70 -37.47 -21.25
N TRP A 90 25.58 -36.78 -21.48
CA TRP A 90 25.09 -36.44 -22.81
C TRP A 90 26.06 -35.53 -23.59
N VAL A 91 26.89 -34.72 -22.91
CA VAL A 91 27.83 -33.78 -23.56
C VAL A 91 28.95 -34.46 -24.34
N LYS A 92 29.12 -35.78 -24.15
CA LYS A 92 30.05 -36.62 -24.92
C LYS A 92 29.48 -37.04 -26.27
N ASN A 93 28.20 -36.78 -26.51
CA ASN A 93 27.51 -37.13 -27.74
C ASN A 93 27.16 -35.87 -28.54
N LYS A 94 27.16 -36.00 -29.86
CA LYS A 94 26.79 -34.91 -30.76
C LYS A 94 25.28 -34.71 -30.73
N THR A 95 24.85 -33.47 -30.49
CA THR A 95 23.45 -33.05 -30.54
C THR A 95 23.31 -31.79 -31.41
N ASP A 96 22.08 -31.39 -31.72
CA ASP A 96 21.83 -30.15 -32.47
C ASP A 96 22.27 -28.90 -31.67
N GLN A 97 22.22 -28.99 -30.33
CA GLN A 97 22.63 -27.93 -29.40
C GLN A 97 24.12 -27.97 -29.09
N LEU A 98 24.75 -29.15 -29.21
CA LEU A 98 26.18 -29.38 -28.99
C LEU A 98 26.79 -30.11 -30.22
N PRO A 99 27.14 -29.37 -31.28
CA PRO A 99 27.64 -29.96 -32.52
C PRO A 99 29.06 -30.54 -32.40
N GLU A 100 29.83 -30.07 -31.40
CA GLU A 100 31.17 -30.54 -31.05
C GLU A 100 31.14 -31.14 -29.62
N PRO A 101 31.11 -32.47 -29.48
CA PRO A 101 31.08 -33.12 -28.18
C PRO A 101 32.40 -32.96 -27.42
N LEU A 102 32.32 -33.01 -26.09
CA LEU A 102 33.53 -33.03 -25.25
C LEU A 102 34.33 -34.31 -25.49
N THR A 103 35.66 -34.18 -25.53
CA THR A 103 36.55 -35.34 -25.47
C THR A 103 36.54 -35.96 -24.07
N ASP A 104 37.07 -37.17 -23.91
CA ASP A 104 37.19 -37.80 -22.60
C ASP A 104 38.07 -36.95 -21.65
N ASP A 105 39.11 -36.30 -22.17
CA ASP A 105 39.99 -35.42 -21.39
C ASP A 105 39.23 -34.16 -20.92
N ASP A 106 38.49 -33.48 -21.82
CA ASP A 106 37.69 -32.30 -21.47
C ASP A 106 36.57 -32.65 -20.47
N TYR A 107 35.92 -33.80 -20.65
CA TYR A 107 34.88 -34.28 -19.72
C TYR A 107 35.45 -34.56 -18.33
N ASN A 108 36.65 -35.11 -18.24
CA ASN A 108 37.34 -35.35 -16.97
C ASN A 108 37.72 -34.03 -16.28
N GLU A 109 38.18 -33.02 -17.04
CA GLU A 109 38.45 -31.69 -16.49
C GLU A 109 37.16 -31.04 -15.96
N PHE A 110 36.07 -31.08 -16.73
CA PHE A 110 34.76 -30.60 -16.32
C PHE A 110 34.26 -31.31 -15.06
N ARG A 111 34.41 -32.64 -15.00
CA ARG A 111 34.05 -33.45 -13.83
C ARG A 111 34.79 -33.03 -12.57
N GLU A 112 36.11 -32.85 -12.63
CA GLU A 112 36.88 -32.42 -11.47
C GLU A 112 36.54 -30.98 -11.06
N HIS A 113 36.24 -30.11 -12.03
CA HIS A 113 35.75 -28.76 -11.76
C HIS A 113 34.42 -28.79 -10.99
N ILE A 114 33.39 -29.48 -11.50
CA ILE A 114 32.09 -29.59 -10.82
C ILE A 114 32.22 -30.26 -9.46
N LYS A 115 33.03 -31.32 -9.34
CA LYS A 115 33.30 -31.97 -8.05
C LYS A 115 33.84 -31.00 -7.00
N SER A 116 34.69 -30.06 -7.39
CA SER A 116 35.25 -29.06 -6.48
C SER A 116 34.21 -28.06 -5.98
N LEU A 117 33.18 -27.78 -6.78
CA LEU A 117 32.09 -26.85 -6.48
C LEU A 117 30.97 -27.52 -5.66
N CYS A 118 30.77 -28.83 -5.81
CA CYS A 118 29.77 -29.58 -5.06
C CYS A 118 30.00 -29.53 -3.54
N PHE A 119 28.91 -29.41 -2.80
CA PHE A 119 28.93 -29.31 -1.34
C PHE A 119 27.83 -30.14 -0.66
N PHE A 120 27.01 -30.86 -1.42
CA PHE A 120 25.86 -31.60 -0.88
C PHE A 120 26.25 -32.63 0.20
N ASP A 121 27.37 -33.31 0.01
CA ASP A 121 27.94 -34.28 0.96
C ASP A 121 28.34 -33.66 2.31
N LYS A 122 28.55 -32.34 2.36
CA LYS A 122 28.90 -31.58 3.56
C LYS A 122 27.68 -31.06 4.32
N LEU A 123 26.48 -31.18 3.77
CA LEU A 123 25.25 -30.71 4.40
C LEU A 123 24.78 -31.68 5.50
N PRO A 124 24.02 -31.23 6.52
CA PRO A 124 23.39 -32.12 7.48
C PRO A 124 22.45 -33.14 6.81
N ALA A 125 22.31 -34.34 7.39
CA ALA A 125 21.50 -35.42 6.81
C ALA A 125 20.03 -35.03 6.55
N GLU A 126 19.45 -34.17 7.40
CA GLU A 126 18.10 -33.64 7.22
C GLU A 126 17.99 -32.78 5.95
N VAL A 127 18.97 -31.90 5.73
CA VAL A 127 19.04 -31.04 4.53
C VAL A 127 19.31 -31.88 3.28
N GLN A 128 20.17 -32.91 3.37
CA GLN A 128 20.41 -33.82 2.25
C GLN A 128 19.13 -34.53 1.82
N LYS A 129 18.26 -34.92 2.77
CA LYS A 129 16.97 -35.53 2.47
C LYS A 129 16.06 -34.58 1.69
N GLU A 130 16.03 -33.29 2.06
CA GLU A 130 15.20 -32.27 1.40
C GLU A 130 15.71 -31.87 0.02
N LEU A 131 17.04 -31.79 -0.16
CA LEU A 131 17.67 -31.36 -1.41
C LEU A 131 18.05 -32.51 -2.35
N SER A 132 17.49 -33.71 -2.14
CA SER A 132 17.77 -34.88 -2.97
C SER A 132 16.86 -34.97 -4.21
N GLY A 133 17.41 -35.47 -5.31
CA GLY A 133 16.65 -35.69 -6.55
C GLY A 133 16.36 -34.39 -7.30
N GLN A 134 15.11 -34.18 -7.69
CA GLN A 134 14.66 -32.98 -8.39
C GLN A 134 14.06 -31.99 -7.40
N ILE A 135 14.54 -30.75 -7.41
CA ILE A 135 14.09 -29.66 -6.53
C ILE A 135 13.51 -28.52 -7.36
N TRP A 136 12.77 -27.63 -6.70
CA TRP A 136 12.23 -26.42 -7.32
C TRP A 136 13.29 -25.33 -7.41
N HIS A 137 13.45 -24.78 -8.61
CA HIS A 137 14.31 -23.66 -8.94
C HIS A 137 13.45 -22.47 -9.36
N PHE A 138 13.90 -21.27 -9.04
CA PHE A 138 13.21 -20.02 -9.36
C PHE A 138 14.24 -18.88 -9.42
N GLU A 139 13.88 -17.77 -10.07
CA GLU A 139 14.73 -16.58 -10.04
C GLU A 139 14.68 -15.98 -8.61
N PRO A 140 15.81 -15.98 -7.87
CA PRO A 140 15.79 -15.69 -6.44
C PRO A 140 15.45 -14.22 -6.14
N ARG A 141 15.83 -13.28 -6.99
CA ARG A 141 15.55 -11.84 -6.78
C ARG A 141 14.05 -11.56 -6.90
N ILE A 142 13.38 -12.15 -7.88
CA ILE A 142 11.96 -11.99 -8.14
C ILE A 142 11.17 -12.64 -7.02
N PHE A 143 11.55 -13.84 -6.60
CA PHE A 143 10.93 -14.50 -5.45
C PHE A 143 11.08 -13.66 -4.17
N ILE A 144 12.29 -13.17 -3.86
CA ILE A 144 12.54 -12.30 -2.71
C ILE A 144 11.70 -11.01 -2.79
N MET A 145 11.61 -10.37 -3.97
CA MET A 145 10.79 -9.19 -4.16
C MET A 145 9.31 -9.46 -3.85
N GLN A 146 8.82 -10.67 -4.15
CA GLN A 146 7.42 -11.04 -3.98
C GLN A 146 7.12 -11.36 -2.52
N ILE A 147 8.05 -12.01 -1.82
CA ILE A 147 8.00 -12.13 -0.35
C ILE A 147 8.04 -10.75 0.32
N GLN A 148 8.86 -9.81 -0.17
CA GLN A 148 8.89 -8.45 0.36
C GLN A 148 7.53 -7.75 0.20
N LYS A 149 6.85 -7.91 -0.94
CA LYS A 149 5.50 -7.35 -1.14
C LYS A 149 4.48 -7.95 -0.17
N ALA A 150 4.56 -9.25 0.09
CA ALA A 150 3.72 -9.92 1.07
C ALA A 150 3.97 -9.46 2.51
N GLU A 151 5.22 -9.09 2.82
CA GLU A 151 5.65 -8.61 4.13
C GLU A 151 6.24 -7.19 4.04
N ARG A 152 5.39 -6.24 3.64
CA ARG A 152 5.79 -4.83 3.58
C ARG A 152 6.35 -4.35 4.93
N ARG A 153 7.45 -3.60 4.88
CA ARG A 153 8.19 -3.17 6.08
C ARG A 153 7.73 -1.80 6.52
N LEU A 154 7.30 -1.65 7.77
CA LEU A 154 6.94 -0.33 8.32
C LEU A 154 8.18 0.56 8.44
N ILE A 155 8.25 1.63 7.65
CA ILE A 155 9.37 2.59 7.68
C ILE A 155 9.01 3.87 8.42
N PHE A 156 7.72 4.14 8.64
CA PHE A 156 7.29 5.26 9.47
C PHE A 156 5.89 5.04 10.04
N LYS A 157 5.69 5.53 11.27
CA LYS A 157 4.38 5.59 11.93
C LYS A 157 4.26 6.86 12.77
N SER A 158 3.15 7.58 12.59
CA SER A 158 2.76 8.71 13.43
C SER A 158 2.49 8.28 14.88
N ILE A 159 2.50 9.25 15.80
CA ILE A 159 2.23 8.99 17.22
C ILE A 159 0.76 8.57 17.44
N LYS A 160 -0.16 9.27 16.79
CA LYS A 160 -1.59 8.97 16.81
C LYS A 160 -1.87 7.60 16.17
N LYS A 161 -2.85 6.89 16.72
CA LYS A 161 -3.18 5.51 16.32
C LYS A 161 -3.96 5.49 15.00
N ILE A 162 -3.79 4.43 14.23
CA ILE A 162 -4.68 4.09 13.12
C ILE A 162 -6.00 3.57 13.70
N ASN A 163 -7.13 3.84 13.04
CA ASN A 163 -8.48 3.44 13.46
C ASN A 163 -8.84 3.89 14.89
N ASP A 164 -8.52 5.14 15.24
CA ASP A 164 -8.79 5.68 16.56
C ASP A 164 -10.21 6.26 16.67
N PHE A 165 -11.19 5.40 16.95
CA PHE A 165 -12.59 5.79 17.14
C PHE A 165 -12.89 6.38 18.53
N THR A 166 -11.87 6.60 19.38
CA THR A 166 -12.07 6.96 20.80
C THR A 166 -11.89 8.45 21.10
N VAL A 167 -11.40 9.21 20.13
CA VAL A 167 -11.16 10.65 20.25
C VAL A 167 -12.45 11.47 20.12
N ASP A 168 -12.36 12.73 20.52
CA ASP A 168 -13.56 13.58 20.70
C ASP A 168 -14.27 13.89 19.38
N ASP A 169 -13.54 14.14 18.29
CA ASP A 169 -14.07 14.32 16.93
C ASP A 169 -14.81 13.06 16.41
N MET A 170 -14.62 11.89 17.03
CA MET A 170 -15.32 10.65 16.71
C MET A 170 -16.55 10.37 17.60
N ARG A 171 -16.87 11.23 18.57
CA ARG A 171 -18.08 11.10 19.40
C ARG A 171 -19.32 11.63 18.69
N HIS A 172 -20.47 11.08 19.03
CA HIS A 172 -21.76 11.50 18.48
C HIS A 172 -22.88 11.23 19.48
N GLY A 173 -23.96 12.02 19.38
CA GLY A 173 -25.17 11.86 20.21
C GLY A 173 -24.92 11.96 21.71
N ASP A 174 -23.87 12.67 22.13
CA ASP A 174 -23.36 12.70 23.50
C ASP A 174 -23.56 14.05 24.21
N MET A 175 -24.13 15.04 23.53
CA MET A 175 -24.34 16.38 24.07
C MET A 175 -25.81 16.81 23.99
N THR A 176 -26.32 17.39 25.09
CA THR A 176 -27.63 18.05 25.09
C THR A 176 -27.59 19.38 24.34
N LYS A 177 -28.76 19.91 24.00
CA LYS A 177 -28.91 21.24 23.37
C LYS A 177 -28.22 22.32 24.20
N GLU A 178 -28.36 22.29 25.52
CA GLU A 178 -27.75 23.26 26.45
C GLU A 178 -26.22 23.15 26.42
N GLN A 179 -25.68 21.93 26.38
CA GLN A 179 -24.23 21.69 26.29
C GLN A 179 -23.65 22.19 24.97
N ILE A 180 -24.37 22.06 23.86
CA ILE A 180 -23.95 22.58 22.55
C ILE A 180 -24.03 24.12 22.53
N LEU A 181 -25.14 24.69 23.00
CA LEU A 181 -25.29 26.14 23.12
C LEU A 181 -24.26 26.76 24.07
N ALA A 182 -23.70 25.98 25.01
CA ALA A 182 -22.60 26.37 25.87
C ALA A 182 -21.21 26.43 25.18
N GLN A 183 -21.07 25.95 23.93
CA GLN A 183 -19.84 26.09 23.11
C GLN A 183 -19.77 27.42 22.33
N GLY A 184 -18.61 27.79 21.78
CA GLY A 184 -18.36 29.07 21.10
C GLY A 184 -17.80 30.15 22.03
N LYS A 185 -16.73 29.82 22.78
CA LYS A 185 -16.15 30.68 23.84
C LYS A 185 -15.63 32.04 23.38
N MET A 186 -15.24 32.22 22.12
CA MET A 186 -14.63 33.47 21.64
C MET A 186 -15.65 34.59 21.35
N ASN A 187 -16.93 34.29 21.29
CA ASN A 187 -17.97 35.26 20.92
C ASN A 187 -18.70 35.86 22.12
N LYS A 188 -18.00 35.94 23.27
CA LYS A 188 -18.45 36.65 24.46
C LYS A 188 -18.15 38.14 24.28
N ILE A 189 -19.17 38.91 23.92
CA ILE A 189 -19.09 40.36 23.91
C ILE A 189 -19.67 40.84 25.24
N ASP A 190 -18.86 41.48 26.08
CA ASP A 190 -19.36 42.18 27.27
C ASP A 190 -19.94 43.52 26.84
N ILE A 191 -21.27 43.66 26.97
CA ILE A 191 -21.98 44.90 26.71
C ILE A 191 -22.64 45.32 28.03
N TRP A 192 -22.03 46.28 28.73
CA TRP A 192 -22.51 46.84 30.00
C TRP A 192 -22.70 45.81 31.13
N GLY A 193 -21.77 44.86 31.29
CA GLY A 193 -21.81 43.85 32.35
C GLY A 193 -22.73 42.68 32.05
N ARG A 194 -23.20 42.55 30.81
CA ARG A 194 -23.92 41.37 30.30
C ARG A 194 -23.07 40.70 29.21
N GLU A 195 -22.66 39.46 29.46
CA GLU A 195 -22.07 38.61 28.42
C GLU A 195 -23.13 38.25 27.38
N LEU A 196 -23.00 38.81 26.18
CA LEU A 196 -23.75 38.40 25.00
C LEU A 196 -22.94 37.34 24.26
N LYS A 197 -23.55 36.18 24.07
CA LYS A 197 -22.94 35.06 23.35
C LYS A 197 -23.52 34.97 21.95
N ILE A 198 -22.71 35.26 20.95
CA ILE A 198 -23.11 35.13 19.54
C ILE A 198 -22.55 33.81 19.02
N ASN A 199 -23.33 32.75 18.93
CA ASN A 199 -22.92 31.56 18.18
C ASN A 199 -23.96 31.23 17.11
N PHE A 200 -23.52 30.58 16.03
CA PHE A 200 -24.40 30.23 14.91
C PHE A 200 -25.07 28.86 15.09
N PHE A 201 -25.15 28.35 16.34
CA PHE A 201 -25.86 27.12 16.67
C PHE A 201 -27.37 27.37 16.62
N ASN A 202 -27.96 27.19 15.44
CA ASN A 202 -29.38 27.38 15.21
C ASN A 202 -30.15 26.05 15.30
N PHE A 203 -30.81 25.80 16.44
CA PHE A 203 -31.66 24.62 16.67
C PHE A 203 -33.08 24.76 16.09
N ASP A 204 -33.42 25.89 15.50
CA ASP A 204 -34.71 26.07 14.80
C ASP A 204 -34.65 25.47 13.39
N ASN A 205 -33.44 25.19 12.88
CA ASN A 205 -33.26 24.47 11.64
C ASN A 205 -33.72 23.01 11.79
N THR A 206 -34.36 22.50 10.76
CA THR A 206 -34.62 21.09 10.56
C THR A 206 -33.33 20.33 10.23
N VAL A 207 -33.36 19.00 10.35
CA VAL A 207 -32.25 18.12 9.96
C VAL A 207 -31.84 18.35 8.50
N ASP A 208 -32.81 18.47 7.59
CA ASP A 208 -32.52 18.72 6.16
C ASP A 208 -31.91 20.11 5.92
N GLU A 209 -32.31 21.13 6.68
CA GLU A 209 -31.67 22.46 6.61
C GLU A 209 -30.24 22.42 7.16
N HIS A 210 -29.97 21.64 8.22
CA HIS A 210 -28.61 21.43 8.70
C HIS A 210 -27.72 20.76 7.64
N PHE A 211 -28.22 19.71 6.98
CA PHE A 211 -27.52 19.10 5.85
C PHE A 211 -27.42 20.04 4.64
N GLY A 212 -28.42 20.90 4.41
CA GLY A 212 -28.37 21.96 3.40
C GLY A 212 -27.24 22.95 3.65
N ASN A 213 -27.03 23.34 4.92
CA ASN A 213 -25.91 24.18 5.33
C ASN A 213 -24.57 23.46 5.11
N MET A 214 -24.45 22.17 5.47
CA MET A 214 -23.25 21.39 5.17
C MET A 214 -23.01 21.24 3.65
N ALA A 215 -24.05 21.05 2.84
CA ALA A 215 -23.91 20.99 1.38
C ALA A 215 -23.53 22.35 0.79
N SER A 216 -23.93 23.46 1.41
CA SER A 216 -23.51 24.80 1.00
C SER A 216 -22.01 25.00 1.16
N MET A 217 -21.39 24.42 2.20
CA MET A 217 -19.93 24.41 2.38
C MET A 217 -19.25 23.82 1.15
N ALA A 218 -19.69 22.64 0.68
CA ALA A 218 -19.15 22.00 -0.52
C ALA A 218 -19.23 22.91 -1.77
N LYS A 219 -20.29 23.73 -1.89
CA LYS A 219 -20.42 24.71 -2.99
C LYS A 219 -19.44 25.87 -2.87
N TRP A 220 -19.10 26.30 -1.66
CA TRP A 220 -18.16 27.41 -1.44
C TRP A 220 -16.71 26.99 -1.56
N THR A 221 -16.42 25.71 -1.32
CA THR A 221 -15.06 25.23 -1.08
C THR A 221 -14.62 24.22 -2.14
N ALA A 222 -15.55 23.57 -2.83
CA ALA A 222 -15.27 22.64 -3.92
C ALA A 222 -15.94 23.09 -5.23
N TRP A 223 -15.86 24.38 -5.56
CA TRP A 223 -16.50 24.95 -6.76
C TRP A 223 -15.70 24.76 -8.05
N LYS A 224 -14.42 24.36 -7.97
CA LYS A 224 -13.54 24.03 -9.10
C LYS A 224 -12.67 22.81 -8.77
N GLY A 225 -12.45 21.94 -9.76
CA GLY A 225 -11.51 20.82 -9.66
C GLY A 225 -12.18 19.44 -9.79
N GLU A 226 -11.38 18.40 -9.61
CA GLU A 226 -11.78 16.99 -9.77
C GLU A 226 -12.37 16.37 -8.48
N TYR A 227 -12.08 16.95 -7.32
CA TYR A 227 -12.45 16.43 -6.00
C TYR A 227 -13.79 16.92 -5.39
N PRO A 228 -14.59 17.83 -5.96
CA PRO A 228 -15.93 18.13 -5.44
C PRO A 228 -16.85 16.92 -5.20
N PRO A 229 -16.85 15.87 -6.06
CA PRO A 229 -17.61 14.64 -5.78
C PRO A 229 -17.21 13.94 -4.48
N LEU A 230 -15.95 14.06 -4.05
CA LEU A 230 -15.48 13.42 -2.81
C LEU A 230 -16.18 13.98 -1.57
N ILE A 231 -16.38 15.30 -1.51
CA ILE A 231 -17.10 15.96 -0.42
C ILE A 231 -18.58 15.56 -0.41
N GLN A 232 -19.19 15.43 -1.58
CA GLN A 232 -20.57 14.96 -1.69
C GLN A 232 -20.71 13.52 -1.15
N ILE A 233 -19.80 12.63 -1.52
CA ILE A 233 -19.76 11.25 -1.00
C ILE A 233 -19.64 11.22 0.53
N MET A 234 -18.80 12.08 1.11
CA MET A 234 -18.63 12.17 2.56
C MET A 234 -19.89 12.69 3.27
N ILE A 235 -20.53 13.74 2.72
CA ILE A 235 -21.79 14.29 3.26
C ILE A 235 -22.93 13.28 3.13
N GLU A 236 -23.04 12.58 2.00
CA GLU A 236 -24.05 11.53 1.80
C GLU A 236 -23.85 10.37 2.77
N ARG A 237 -22.60 9.94 2.98
CA ARG A 237 -22.28 8.92 3.99
C ARG A 237 -22.70 9.35 5.39
N PHE A 238 -22.37 10.60 5.76
CA PHE A 238 -22.78 11.17 7.04
C PHE A 238 -24.32 11.22 7.16
N LYS A 239 -25.02 11.65 6.10
CA LYS A 239 -26.48 11.71 6.04
C LYS A 239 -27.15 10.33 6.14
N ASN A 240 -26.52 9.30 5.59
CA ASN A 240 -26.96 7.91 5.73
C ASN A 240 -26.67 7.31 7.11
N ASN A 241 -26.01 8.07 7.99
CA ASN A 241 -25.57 7.63 9.30
C ASN A 241 -24.67 6.38 9.21
N GLU A 242 -23.68 6.42 8.31
CA GLU A 242 -22.74 5.32 8.09
C GLU A 242 -21.36 5.65 8.68
N GLY A 243 -21.10 5.23 9.92
CA GLY A 243 -19.80 5.36 10.57
C GLY A 243 -18.70 4.47 9.97
N GLY A 244 -17.61 4.24 10.71
CA GLY A 244 -16.52 3.33 10.30
C GLY A 244 -15.45 4.00 9.44
N VAL A 245 -14.96 3.32 8.40
CA VAL A 245 -13.87 3.81 7.54
C VAL A 245 -14.36 3.98 6.10
N LEU A 246 -14.30 5.21 5.57
CA LEU A 246 -14.50 5.52 4.16
C LEU A 246 -13.18 5.37 3.40
N LYS A 247 -13.19 4.55 2.35
CA LYS A 247 -12.10 4.43 1.37
C LYS A 247 -12.64 4.80 0.00
N HIS A 248 -11.91 5.64 -0.74
CA HIS A 248 -12.34 6.04 -2.08
C HIS A 248 -11.16 6.34 -3.00
N ASN A 249 -11.27 6.01 -4.30
CA ASN A 249 -10.17 6.21 -5.24
C ASN A 249 -9.85 7.70 -5.47
N LEU A 250 -10.85 8.59 -5.41
CA LEU A 250 -10.59 10.04 -5.48
C LEU A 250 -9.75 10.53 -4.30
N LEU A 251 -9.90 9.91 -3.13
CA LEU A 251 -9.11 10.24 -1.94
C LEU A 251 -7.66 9.77 -2.12
N ASN A 252 -7.46 8.55 -2.62
CA ASN A 252 -6.13 8.04 -2.96
C ASN A 252 -5.44 8.95 -3.99
N LYS A 253 -6.16 9.33 -5.05
CA LYS A 253 -5.66 10.21 -6.11
C LYS A 253 -5.29 11.60 -5.57
N ALA A 254 -6.17 12.19 -4.75
CA ALA A 254 -5.94 13.50 -4.15
C ALA A 254 -4.64 13.53 -3.36
N PHE A 255 -4.38 12.52 -2.53
CA PHE A 255 -3.12 12.44 -1.80
C PHE A 255 -1.92 12.11 -2.69
N SER A 256 -2.03 11.15 -3.61
CA SER A 256 -0.89 10.72 -4.43
C SER A 256 -0.34 11.84 -5.32
N GLU A 257 -1.22 12.72 -5.81
CA GLU A 257 -0.86 13.83 -6.70
C GLU A 257 -0.51 15.11 -5.94
N HIS A 258 -0.72 15.16 -4.61
CA HIS A 258 -0.50 16.37 -3.83
C HIS A 258 0.98 16.75 -3.71
N VAL A 259 1.28 18.06 -3.78
CA VAL A 259 2.65 18.57 -3.72
C VAL A 259 3.39 18.16 -2.45
N THR A 260 2.71 18.11 -1.30
CA THR A 260 3.34 17.66 -0.04
C THR A 260 3.74 16.19 -0.10
N THR A 261 2.98 15.37 -0.83
CA THR A 261 3.30 13.95 -1.03
C THR A 261 4.52 13.81 -1.91
N VAL A 262 4.60 14.57 -3.01
CA VAL A 262 5.77 14.61 -3.88
C VAL A 262 7.02 15.01 -3.11
N GLU A 263 6.95 16.06 -2.29
CA GLU A 263 8.06 16.50 -1.44
C GLU A 263 8.47 15.43 -0.40
N CYS A 264 7.48 14.79 0.23
CA CYS A 264 7.69 13.69 1.19
C CYS A 264 8.43 12.52 0.53
N VAL A 265 7.93 12.05 -0.62
CA VAL A 265 8.50 10.94 -1.40
C VAL A 265 9.92 11.26 -1.84
N ASN A 266 10.19 12.49 -2.31
CA ASN A 266 11.53 12.91 -2.71
C ASN A 266 12.54 12.87 -1.55
N LYS A 267 12.13 13.26 -0.34
CA LYS A 267 13.00 13.15 0.85
C LYS A 267 13.25 11.69 1.25
N ILE A 268 12.22 10.85 1.23
CA ILE A 268 12.35 9.41 1.53
C ILE A 268 13.29 8.75 0.52
N LYS A 269 13.14 9.05 -0.77
CA LYS A 269 14.03 8.60 -1.84
C LYS A 269 15.49 8.95 -1.55
N GLU A 270 15.77 10.19 -1.15
CA GLU A 270 17.12 10.63 -0.82
C GLU A 270 17.69 9.89 0.39
N PHE A 271 16.88 9.64 1.43
CA PHE A 271 17.33 8.87 2.59
C PHE A 271 17.62 7.41 2.26
N ILE A 272 16.80 6.77 1.43
CA ILE A 272 17.05 5.41 0.93
C ILE A 272 18.36 5.39 0.13
N ARG A 273 18.57 6.35 -0.77
CA ARG A 273 19.81 6.46 -1.56
C ARG A 273 21.05 6.57 -0.68
N LEU A 274 21.01 7.44 0.33
CA LEU A 274 22.13 7.63 1.27
C LEU A 274 22.38 6.36 2.11
N LEU A 275 21.34 5.71 2.61
CA LEU A 275 21.47 4.46 3.38
C LEU A 275 22.05 3.31 2.55
N LEU A 276 21.65 3.20 1.28
CA LEU A 276 22.23 2.21 0.36
C LEU A 276 23.70 2.50 0.07
N ALA A 277 24.07 3.77 -0.12
CA ALA A 277 25.47 4.14 -0.31
C ALA A 277 26.33 3.77 0.92
N ASP A 278 25.83 4.05 2.13
CA ASP A 278 26.50 3.75 3.39
C ASP A 278 26.61 2.24 3.66
N ASN A 279 25.60 1.45 3.25
CA ASN A 279 25.57 0.00 3.48
C ASN A 279 26.26 -0.83 2.38
N GLY A 280 26.80 -0.18 1.35
CA GLY A 280 27.42 -0.83 0.20
C GLY A 280 26.43 -1.54 -0.72
N TYR A 281 25.24 -0.97 -0.90
CA TYR A 281 24.16 -1.46 -1.76
C TYR A 281 23.66 -2.86 -1.40
N LYS A 282 23.59 -3.15 -0.10
CA LYS A 282 23.04 -4.40 0.45
C LYS A 282 21.58 -4.24 0.83
N SER A 283 20.89 -5.38 1.02
CA SER A 283 19.54 -5.42 1.59
C SER A 283 19.50 -4.69 2.95
N PHE A 284 18.42 -3.94 3.19
CA PHE A 284 18.25 -3.23 4.47
C PHE A 284 18.11 -4.19 5.65
N SER A 285 18.95 -3.95 6.66
CA SER A 285 18.83 -4.55 7.97
C SER A 285 17.74 -3.86 8.79
N ILE A 286 17.35 -4.48 9.92
CA ILE A 286 16.44 -3.83 10.88
C ILE A 286 16.98 -2.48 11.38
N ASN A 287 18.31 -2.34 11.49
CA ASN A 287 18.94 -1.10 11.88
C ASN A 287 18.79 -0.02 10.81
N ASP A 288 18.94 -0.36 9.54
CA ASP A 288 18.75 0.58 8.43
C ASP A 288 17.32 1.12 8.39
N LEU A 289 16.33 0.24 8.61
CA LEU A 289 14.92 0.63 8.72
C LEU A 289 14.65 1.54 9.92
N ASN A 290 15.28 1.30 11.06
CA ASN A 290 15.19 2.18 12.23
C ASN A 290 15.79 3.56 11.96
N VAL A 291 16.96 3.62 11.31
CA VAL A 291 17.59 4.89 10.91
C VAL A 291 16.71 5.64 9.90
N LEU A 292 16.10 4.92 8.95
CA LEU A 292 15.17 5.51 7.99
C LEU A 292 13.95 6.12 8.70
N ASN A 293 13.33 5.40 9.65
CA ASN A 293 12.21 5.90 10.45
C ASN A 293 12.58 7.18 11.20
N GLU A 294 13.74 7.23 11.86
CA GLU A 294 14.21 8.43 12.56
C GLU A 294 14.49 9.60 11.60
N LYS A 295 15.07 9.35 10.43
CA LYS A 295 15.27 10.38 9.40
C LYS A 295 13.93 10.93 8.91
N ILE A 296 12.95 10.07 8.66
CA ILE A 296 11.60 10.48 8.25
C ILE A 296 10.95 11.34 9.33
N ARG A 297 10.92 10.83 10.57
CA ARG A 297 10.30 11.52 11.72
C ARG A 297 10.84 12.93 11.94
N ASN A 298 12.15 13.12 11.81
CA ASN A 298 12.80 14.37 12.17
C ASN A 298 12.92 15.37 11.00
N ASN A 299 12.81 14.92 9.75
CA ASN A 299 13.18 15.75 8.58
C ASN A 299 12.12 15.80 7.47
N VAL A 300 11.02 15.04 7.59
CA VAL A 300 9.99 14.94 6.54
C VAL A 300 8.70 15.60 7.01
N LYS A 301 8.17 16.47 6.15
CA LYS A 301 6.80 16.97 6.29
C LYS A 301 5.89 15.91 5.68
N LEU A 302 4.99 15.35 6.49
CA LEU A 302 4.06 14.31 6.05
C LEU A 302 3.04 14.87 5.06
N PRO A 303 2.47 14.03 4.19
CA PRO A 303 1.40 14.45 3.31
C PRO A 303 0.24 15.03 4.10
N LYS A 304 -0.26 16.19 3.66
CA LYS A 304 -1.47 16.83 4.17
C LYS A 304 -1.94 17.86 3.16
N PHE A 305 -3.22 18.20 3.22
CA PHE A 305 -3.75 19.35 2.50
C PHE A 305 -3.51 20.62 3.32
N ASP A 306 -3.34 21.76 2.67
CA ASP A 306 -3.13 23.05 3.31
C ASP A 306 -4.28 24.04 3.02
N ASN A 307 -4.16 25.27 3.53
CA ASN A 307 -5.22 26.27 3.43
C ASN A 307 -5.51 26.70 1.97
N TYR A 308 -4.59 26.49 1.03
CA TYR A 308 -4.86 26.75 -0.39
C TYR A 308 -5.75 25.66 -1.02
N ASP A 309 -5.80 24.46 -0.43
CA ASP A 309 -6.67 23.37 -0.85
C ASP A 309 -8.14 23.57 -0.44
N TRP A 310 -8.46 24.63 0.31
CA TRP A 310 -9.84 24.97 0.62
C TRP A 310 -10.66 25.34 -0.62
N PHE A 311 -10.01 25.69 -1.74
CA PHE A 311 -10.67 26.08 -2.99
C PHE A 311 -11.03 24.89 -3.90
N ASN A 312 -10.50 23.69 -3.64
CA ASN A 312 -10.81 22.45 -4.36
C ASN A 312 -11.57 21.41 -3.50
N GLY A 313 -11.94 21.78 -2.27
CA GLY A 313 -12.70 20.99 -1.31
C GLY A 313 -11.85 20.12 -0.38
N LEU A 314 -10.60 19.81 -0.73
CA LEU A 314 -9.78 18.83 -0.02
C LEU A 314 -9.36 19.32 1.37
N GLY A 315 -9.04 20.60 1.52
CA GLY A 315 -8.56 21.14 2.80
C GLY A 315 -9.64 21.32 3.88
N ILE A 316 -10.90 20.96 3.60
CA ILE A 316 -12.01 21.04 4.59
C ILE A 316 -12.46 19.68 5.08
N ALA A 317 -12.53 18.68 4.21
CA ALA A 317 -12.83 17.32 4.66
C ALA A 317 -11.61 16.60 5.22
N ILE A 318 -10.41 17.05 4.85
CA ILE A 318 -9.13 16.47 5.26
C ILE A 318 -8.17 17.63 5.51
N HIS A 319 -8.38 18.34 6.60
CA HIS A 319 -7.67 19.59 6.91
C HIS A 319 -6.26 19.33 7.48
N ASP A 320 -6.05 18.17 8.11
CA ASP A 320 -4.75 17.69 8.59
C ASP A 320 -4.70 16.16 8.39
N THR A 321 -3.61 15.51 8.79
CA THR A 321 -3.59 14.05 8.85
C THR A 321 -3.56 13.59 10.30
N TYR A 322 -4.63 12.92 10.75
CA TYR A 322 -4.70 12.36 12.11
C TYR A 322 -3.64 11.27 12.30
N SER A 323 -3.53 10.33 11.36
CA SER A 323 -2.59 9.21 11.45
C SER A 323 -1.97 8.89 10.08
N THR A 324 -0.70 8.51 10.07
CA THR A 324 0.03 8.14 8.85
C THR A 324 0.97 6.98 9.14
N GLN A 325 0.89 5.96 8.31
CA GLN A 325 1.86 4.89 8.22
C GLN A 325 2.45 4.85 6.81
N ILE A 326 3.75 4.66 6.72
CA ILE A 326 4.48 4.51 5.46
C ILE A 326 5.21 3.19 5.51
N TYR A 327 5.09 2.40 4.44
CA TYR A 327 5.73 1.12 4.30
C TYR A 327 6.68 1.12 3.11
N LEU A 328 7.75 0.35 3.21
CA LEU A 328 8.57 -0.08 2.09
C LEU A 328 8.07 -1.46 1.66
N ASP A 329 7.35 -1.48 0.54
CA ASP A 329 6.73 -2.69 0.01
C ASP A 329 7.83 -3.58 -0.58
N TYR A 330 8.58 -3.08 -1.57
CA TYR A 330 9.79 -3.75 -2.05
C TYR A 330 10.94 -2.79 -2.31
N ILE A 331 12.15 -3.35 -2.36
CA ILE A 331 13.35 -2.67 -2.85
C ILE A 331 14.18 -3.67 -3.65
N ASP A 332 14.45 -3.32 -4.90
CA ASP A 332 15.35 -4.01 -5.80
C ASP A 332 16.59 -3.15 -6.01
N VAL A 333 17.76 -3.71 -5.72
CA VAL A 333 19.04 -3.02 -5.79
C VAL A 333 19.89 -3.72 -6.84
N SER A 334 20.34 -2.97 -7.86
CA SER A 334 21.20 -3.47 -8.91
C SER A 334 22.13 -2.38 -9.41
N ASP A 335 23.40 -2.70 -9.63
CA ASP A 335 24.40 -1.80 -10.22
C ASP A 335 24.44 -0.40 -9.58
N SER A 336 24.45 -0.34 -8.25
CA SER A 336 24.43 0.91 -7.46
C SER A 336 23.22 1.81 -7.69
N LYS A 337 22.15 1.26 -8.27
CA LYS A 337 20.83 1.87 -8.44
C LYS A 337 19.81 1.09 -7.64
N PHE A 338 18.67 1.73 -7.38
CA PHE A 338 17.55 1.02 -6.78
C PHE A 338 16.21 1.41 -7.42
N LYS A 339 15.28 0.46 -7.34
CA LYS A 339 13.86 0.66 -7.53
C LYS A 339 13.14 0.19 -6.29
N ALA A 340 12.31 1.04 -5.71
CA ALA A 340 11.51 0.69 -4.56
C ALA A 340 10.07 1.16 -4.75
N GLU A 341 9.14 0.49 -4.08
CA GLU A 341 7.77 0.92 -3.95
C GLU A 341 7.47 1.17 -2.48
N ILE A 342 6.86 2.32 -2.21
CA ILE A 342 6.42 2.70 -0.88
C ILE A 342 4.91 2.88 -0.87
N SER A 343 4.24 2.36 0.16
CA SER A 343 2.81 2.55 0.37
C SER A 343 2.54 3.51 1.52
N PHE A 344 1.50 4.32 1.36
CA PHE A 344 1.00 5.23 2.37
C PHE A 344 -0.38 4.74 2.83
N GLN A 345 -0.58 4.70 4.14
CA GLN A 345 -1.89 4.60 4.78
C GLN A 345 -2.10 5.87 5.61
N ILE A 346 -3.00 6.73 5.16
CA ILE A 346 -3.25 8.04 5.78
C ILE A 346 -4.70 8.08 6.23
N GLN A 347 -4.91 8.50 7.47
CA GLN A 347 -6.23 8.67 8.04
C GLN A 347 -6.43 10.08 8.57
N ASP A 348 -7.64 10.58 8.37
CA ASP A 348 -8.18 11.76 9.04
C ASP A 348 -9.64 11.51 9.44
N HIS A 349 -10.21 12.35 10.29
CA HIS A 349 -11.57 12.18 10.80
C HIS A 349 -12.54 13.13 10.10
N PHE A 350 -13.65 12.57 9.62
CA PHE A 350 -14.84 13.34 9.26
C PHE A 350 -15.72 13.49 10.50
N GLY A 351 -15.30 14.41 11.37
CA GLY A 351 -16.03 14.77 12.58
C GLY A 351 -15.43 16.02 13.23
N LEU A 352 -16.16 16.60 14.18
CA LEU A 352 -15.74 17.82 14.87
C LEU A 352 -15.58 17.58 16.37
N ASP A 353 -14.45 18.05 16.90
CA ASP A 353 -14.22 18.08 18.34
C ASP A 353 -14.77 19.38 18.99
N VAL A 354 -14.83 19.41 20.31
CA VAL A 354 -15.26 20.61 21.06
C VAL A 354 -14.28 21.77 20.85
N ALA A 355 -13.00 21.51 20.58
CA ALA A 355 -12.00 22.55 20.36
C ALA A 355 -12.15 23.24 18.99
N ASP A 356 -12.70 22.55 17.99
CA ASP A 356 -13.01 23.06 16.66
C ASP A 356 -14.01 24.21 16.76
N VAL A 357 -15.05 24.05 17.58
CA VAL A 357 -16.07 25.07 17.84
C VAL A 357 -15.73 26.00 19.01
N ASN A 358 -14.47 26.02 19.45
CA ASN A 358 -14.00 26.90 20.53
C ASN A 358 -12.58 27.42 20.24
N GLY A 359 -12.45 28.58 19.60
CA GLY A 359 -11.16 29.26 19.48
C GLY A 359 -10.42 29.06 18.17
N LYS A 360 -10.99 28.31 17.22
CA LYS A 360 -10.49 28.19 15.84
C LYS A 360 -11.26 29.05 14.84
N GLY A 361 -12.36 29.69 15.25
CA GLY A 361 -13.20 30.54 14.40
C GLY A 361 -14.27 29.79 13.62
N PHE A 362 -14.33 28.45 13.71
CA PHE A 362 -15.38 27.64 13.08
C PHE A 362 -16.75 27.87 13.70
N GLU A 363 -16.81 28.34 14.95
CA GLU A 363 -18.05 28.75 15.61
C GLU A 363 -18.76 29.94 14.93
N ASN A 364 -18.07 30.63 14.02
CA ASN A 364 -18.60 31.74 13.23
C ASN A 364 -19.17 31.31 11.87
N LEU A 365 -19.09 30.02 11.54
CA LEU A 365 -19.50 29.48 10.25
C LEU A 365 -20.74 28.59 10.41
N PRO A 366 -21.89 28.96 9.82
CA PRO A 366 -23.15 28.23 10.01
C PRO A 366 -23.07 26.74 9.65
N TRP A 367 -22.23 26.35 8.69
CA TRP A 367 -22.06 24.95 8.30
C TRP A 367 -21.32 24.11 9.34
N PHE A 368 -20.32 24.66 10.05
CA PHE A 368 -19.62 23.95 11.12
C PHE A 368 -20.53 23.81 12.35
N CYS A 369 -21.34 24.83 12.64
CA CYS A 369 -22.37 24.74 13.67
C CYS A 369 -23.44 23.68 13.33
N SER A 370 -23.92 23.62 12.09
CA SER A 370 -24.84 22.56 11.64
C SER A 370 -24.22 21.18 11.73
N TRP A 371 -22.97 21.01 11.30
CA TRP A 371 -22.26 19.73 11.39
C TRP A 371 -22.13 19.28 12.85
N PHE A 372 -21.69 20.16 13.73
CA PHE A 372 -21.56 19.85 15.16
C PHE A 372 -22.91 19.49 15.81
N ILE A 373 -24.00 20.17 15.44
CA ILE A 373 -25.36 19.82 15.91
C ILE A 373 -25.76 18.43 15.41
N LEU A 374 -25.63 18.16 14.10
CA LEU A 374 -25.96 16.86 13.52
C LEU A 374 -25.20 15.71 14.19
N GLN A 375 -23.91 15.93 14.48
CA GLN A 375 -23.05 14.94 15.10
C GLN A 375 -23.33 14.75 16.60
N ARG A 376 -23.25 15.83 17.39
CA ARG A 376 -23.16 15.76 18.86
C ARG A 376 -24.50 15.75 19.57
N TYR A 377 -25.56 16.29 18.94
CA TYR A 377 -26.84 16.42 19.60
C TYR A 377 -27.48 15.05 19.85
N THR A 378 -27.87 14.79 21.10
CA THR A 378 -28.45 13.52 21.55
C THR A 378 -29.65 13.03 20.72
N GLU A 379 -30.45 13.95 20.15
CA GLU A 379 -31.61 13.59 19.33
C GLU A 379 -31.27 13.27 17.86
N TYR A 380 -30.06 13.62 17.39
CA TYR A 380 -29.62 13.38 16.01
C TYR A 380 -28.55 12.29 15.95
N GLY A 381 -27.41 12.52 16.61
CA GLY A 381 -26.37 11.51 16.79
C GLY A 381 -25.77 10.92 15.51
N TYR A 382 -25.70 11.69 14.42
CA TYR A 382 -25.12 11.21 13.16
C TYR A 382 -23.65 10.82 13.36
N MET A 383 -23.29 9.63 12.89
CA MET A 383 -22.00 9.00 13.16
C MET A 383 -20.88 9.62 12.30
N PRO A 384 -19.82 10.17 12.92
CA PRO A 384 -18.60 10.51 12.21
C PRO A 384 -17.90 9.23 11.71
N PHE A 385 -16.95 9.40 10.81
CA PHE A 385 -16.19 8.29 10.23
C PHE A 385 -14.76 8.71 9.91
N ILE A 386 -13.91 7.72 9.71
CA ILE A 386 -12.52 7.92 9.31
C ILE A 386 -12.45 7.95 7.80
N ASN A 387 -11.77 8.94 7.24
CA ASN A 387 -11.33 8.96 5.85
C ASN A 387 -9.98 8.28 5.75
N GLU A 388 -9.86 7.24 4.93
CA GLU A 388 -8.58 6.54 4.72
C GLU A 388 -8.14 6.57 3.25
N ALA A 389 -6.96 7.14 3.03
CA ALA A 389 -6.23 7.06 1.77
C ALA A 389 -5.21 5.93 1.82
N ASN A 390 -5.22 5.06 0.82
CA ASN A 390 -4.20 4.03 0.59
C ASN A 390 -3.69 4.12 -0.84
N PHE A 391 -2.42 4.48 -1.02
CA PHE A 391 -1.80 4.61 -2.34
C PHE A 391 -0.32 4.21 -2.29
N THR A 392 0.21 3.84 -3.45
CA THR A 392 1.62 3.44 -3.62
C THR A 392 2.35 4.42 -4.51
N MET A 393 3.66 4.54 -4.31
CA MET A 393 4.56 5.37 -5.10
C MET A 393 5.82 4.58 -5.43
N VAL A 394 6.17 4.52 -6.71
CA VAL A 394 7.44 3.93 -7.17
C VAL A 394 8.53 5.00 -7.16
N ILE A 395 9.67 4.69 -6.56
CA ILE A 395 10.85 5.54 -6.50
C ILE A 395 12.03 4.82 -7.14
N GLU A 396 12.78 5.53 -7.97
CA GLU A 396 13.97 5.03 -8.67
C GLU A 396 15.12 6.00 -8.44
N GLY A 397 16.30 5.53 -8.05
CA GLY A 397 17.42 6.39 -7.66
C GLY A 397 18.79 5.76 -7.75
#